data_AF-A0A8S8XYU3-F1
#
_entry.id   AF-A0A8S8XYU3-F1
#
_cell.length_a   1.000
_cell.length_b   1.000
_cell.length_c   1.000
_cell.angle_alpha   90.00
_cell.angle_beta   90.00
_cell.angle_gamma   90.00
#
_symmetry.space_group_name_H-M   'P 1'
#
loop_
_entity.id
_entity.type
_entity.pdbx_description
1 polymer ?
#
loop_
_entity_poly.entity_id
_entity_poly.type
_entity_poly.pdbx_seq_one_letter_code
_entity_poly.pdbx_strand_id
1 'polypeptide(L)'
;MVLIASDEMEAYFENLEKKADKCYTLVEKVRKAGFDPSDSPEIPRAKDLAERVEAQVGPEGIAPRIREVAEENDRESTALIIAKELAGKLKSELGLEKALEQAVRTSLINFNGRSLSCSNRRCGKS
;
A
#
# COMPACT_ATOMS: atom_id res chain seq x y z
N MET A 1 2.68 -12.61 -12.27
CA MET A 1 3.50 -13.65 -11.61
C MET A 1 2.64 -14.89 -11.46
N VAL A 2 2.93 -15.95 -12.22
CA VAL A 2 2.22 -17.24 -12.11
C VAL A 2 2.73 -17.92 -10.86
N LEU A 3 1.89 -18.03 -9.84
CA LEU A 3 2.16 -18.84 -8.66
C LEU A 3 2.17 -20.29 -9.14
N ILE A 4 3.33 -20.94 -9.16
CA ILE A 4 3.38 -22.41 -9.19
C ILE A 4 3.04 -22.84 -7.75
N ALA A 5 1.76 -22.82 -7.43
CA ALA A 5 1.23 -23.34 -6.17
C ALA A 5 0.74 -24.77 -6.42
N SER A 6 1.06 -25.69 -5.52
CA SER A 6 0.33 -26.96 -5.49
C SER A 6 -1.14 -26.68 -5.18
N ASP A 7 -2.05 -27.52 -5.66
CA ASP A 7 -3.50 -27.38 -5.41
C ASP A 7 -3.82 -27.22 -3.91
N GLU A 8 -3.01 -27.84 -3.04
CA GLU A 8 -3.08 -27.69 -1.58
C GLU A 8 -2.76 -26.27 -1.08
N MET A 9 -1.77 -25.60 -1.70
CA MET A 9 -1.41 -24.22 -1.36
C MET A 9 -2.50 -23.23 -1.81
N GLU A 10 -3.06 -23.41 -2.99
CA GLU A 10 -4.18 -22.57 -3.45
C GLU A 10 -5.40 -22.71 -2.53
N ALA A 11 -5.78 -23.94 -2.18
CA ALA A 11 -6.87 -24.21 -1.25
C ALA A 11 -6.61 -23.60 0.14
N TYR A 12 -5.35 -23.58 0.60
CA TYR A 12 -4.96 -22.94 1.84
C TYR A 12 -5.16 -21.42 1.80
N PHE A 13 -4.65 -20.75 0.75
CA PHE A 13 -4.81 -19.31 0.58
C PHE A 13 -6.29 -18.92 0.44
N GLU A 14 -7.08 -19.67 -0.32
CA GLU A 14 -8.53 -19.44 -0.42
C GLU A 14 -9.24 -19.51 0.94
N ASN A 15 -8.85 -20.47 1.79
CA ASN A 15 -9.45 -20.63 3.12
C ASN A 15 -9.11 -19.42 4.01
N LEU A 16 -7.88 -18.93 3.94
CA LEU A 16 -7.48 -17.71 4.62
C LEU A 16 -8.25 -16.49 4.13
N GLU A 17 -8.40 -16.32 2.81
CA GLU A 17 -9.18 -15.23 2.23
C GLU A 17 -10.65 -15.28 2.66
N LYS A 18 -11.28 -16.45 2.60
CA LYS A 18 -12.68 -16.67 3.05
C LYS A 18 -12.87 -16.33 4.53
N LYS A 19 -11.91 -16.67 5.39
CA LYS A 19 -11.95 -16.31 6.82
C LYS A 19 -11.75 -14.81 7.03
N ALA A 20 -10.81 -14.20 6.30
CA ALA A 20 -10.59 -12.77 6.35
C ALA A 20 -11.85 -11.99 5.92
N ASP A 21 -12.52 -12.39 4.84
CA ASP A 21 -13.74 -11.77 4.35
C ASP A 21 -14.89 -11.84 5.37
N LYS A 22 -15.01 -12.96 6.08
CA LYS A 22 -15.97 -13.08 7.20
C LYS A 22 -15.69 -12.09 8.32
N CYS A 23 -14.42 -11.85 8.65
CA CYS A 23 -14.03 -10.85 9.64
C CYS A 23 -14.33 -9.43 9.15
N TYR A 24 -14.00 -9.10 7.89
CA TYR A 24 -14.26 -7.77 7.32
C TYR A 24 -15.76 -7.47 7.25
N THR A 25 -16.59 -8.42 6.82
CA THR A 25 -18.05 -8.24 6.79
C THR A 25 -18.66 -8.05 8.19
N LEU A 26 -18.07 -8.65 9.23
CA LEU A 26 -18.48 -8.40 10.61
C LEU A 26 -18.07 -6.99 11.05
N VAL A 27 -16.82 -6.59 10.79
CA VAL A 27 -16.31 -5.25 11.12
C VAL A 27 -17.11 -4.16 10.42
N GLU A 28 -17.46 -4.32 9.14
CA GLU A 28 -18.30 -3.38 8.41
C GLU A 28 -19.70 -3.22 9.02
N LYS A 29 -20.31 -4.33 9.47
CA LYS A 29 -21.61 -4.29 10.14
C LYS A 29 -21.55 -3.57 11.48
N VAL A 30 -20.49 -3.80 12.26
CA VAL A 30 -20.31 -3.19 13.58
C VAL A 30 -19.93 -1.71 13.45
N ARG A 31 -19.05 -1.35 12.51
CA ARG A 31 -18.63 0.04 12.30
C ARG A 31 -19.76 0.91 11.75
N LYS A 32 -20.63 0.38 10.90
CA LYS A 32 -21.87 1.05 10.47
C LYS A 32 -22.83 1.38 11.62
N ALA A 33 -22.70 0.73 12.78
CA ALA A 33 -23.50 1.05 13.95
C ALA A 33 -23.00 2.31 14.70
N GLY A 34 -21.91 2.95 14.24
CA GLY A 34 -21.51 4.30 14.64
C GLY A 34 -20.86 4.43 16.03
N PHE A 35 -20.34 3.33 16.59
CA PHE A 35 -19.65 3.34 17.90
C PHE A 35 -18.16 3.69 17.79
N ASP A 36 -17.60 3.70 16.58
CA ASP A 36 -16.18 3.98 16.31
C ASP A 36 -16.01 5.32 15.57
N PRO A 37 -14.82 5.96 15.62
CA PRO A 37 -14.54 7.24 14.94
C PRO A 37 -14.66 7.21 13.40
N SER A 38 -14.74 6.03 12.79
CA SER A 38 -14.88 5.84 11.35
C SER A 38 -15.88 4.73 11.05
N ASP A 39 -16.83 5.01 10.17
CA ASP A 39 -17.88 4.08 9.76
C ASP A 39 -17.37 3.00 8.79
N SER A 40 -16.12 3.12 8.31
CA SER A 40 -15.47 2.18 7.41
C SER A 40 -14.30 1.44 8.08
N PRO A 41 -13.94 0.22 7.62
CA PRO A 41 -12.73 -0.48 8.06
C PRO A 41 -11.48 0.37 7.79
N GLU A 42 -10.73 0.73 8.85
CA GLU A 42 -9.52 1.57 8.76
C GLU A 42 -8.32 0.85 8.14
N ILE A 43 -8.33 -0.48 8.12
CA ILE A 43 -7.25 -1.29 7.59
C ILE A 43 -7.67 -1.77 6.19
N PRO A 44 -7.25 -1.10 5.11
CA PRO A 44 -7.54 -1.56 3.76
C PRO A 44 -6.80 -2.88 3.47
N ARG A 45 -7.48 -3.82 2.81
CA ARG A 45 -6.81 -5.00 2.25
C ARG A 45 -5.94 -4.56 1.09
N ALA A 46 -4.64 -4.82 1.18
CA ALA A 46 -3.74 -4.66 0.06
C ALA A 46 -3.17 -6.03 -0.29
N LYS A 47 -3.35 -6.44 -1.55
CA LYS A 47 -2.92 -7.76 -2.03
C LYS A 47 -1.41 -7.76 -2.29
N ASP A 48 -0.90 -6.65 -2.80
CA ASP A 48 0.49 -6.52 -3.22
C ASP A 48 1.21 -5.34 -2.56
N LEU A 49 2.55 -5.39 -2.62
CA LEU A 49 3.41 -4.30 -2.16
C LEU A 49 3.06 -2.95 -2.83
N ALA A 50 2.77 -2.97 -4.14
CA ALA A 50 2.45 -1.77 -4.90
C ALA A 50 1.14 -1.11 -4.42
N GLU A 51 0.11 -1.92 -4.16
CA GLU A 51 -1.17 -1.45 -3.61
C GLU A 51 -1.00 -0.90 -2.18
N ARG A 52 -0.10 -1.50 -1.38
CA ARG A 52 0.24 -0.96 -0.05
C ARG A 52 0.90 0.42 -0.14
N VAL A 53 1.79 0.63 -1.12
CA VAL A 53 2.44 1.93 -1.33
C VAL A 53 1.37 2.98 -1.69
N GLU A 54 0.47 2.64 -2.62
CA GLU A 54 -0.63 3.51 -3.02
C GLU A 54 -1.56 3.85 -1.84
N ALA A 55 -1.98 2.85 -1.06
CA ALA A 55 -2.83 3.07 0.10
C ALA A 55 -2.16 3.89 1.21
N GLN A 56 -0.83 3.82 1.34
CA GLN A 56 -0.10 4.46 2.43
C GLN A 56 0.32 5.90 2.13
N VAL A 57 0.72 6.20 0.89
CA VAL A 57 1.21 7.53 0.52
C VAL A 57 0.48 8.15 -0.66
N GLY A 58 -0.24 7.37 -1.47
CA GLY A 58 -0.69 7.84 -2.79
C GLY A 58 0.50 8.21 -3.69
N PRO A 59 0.29 8.82 -4.87
CA PRO A 59 -0.99 9.20 -5.49
C PRO A 59 -1.77 8.02 -6.11
N GLU A 60 -3.06 8.23 -6.38
CA GLU A 60 -3.93 7.24 -7.04
C GLU A 60 -3.36 6.83 -8.41
N GLY A 61 -3.39 5.53 -8.70
CA GLY A 61 -2.91 4.96 -9.96
C GLY A 61 -1.41 4.71 -10.02
N ILE A 62 -0.69 4.79 -8.90
CA ILE A 62 0.76 4.50 -8.88
C ILE A 62 1.09 3.01 -8.85
N ALA A 63 0.21 2.16 -8.28
CA ALA A 63 0.45 0.73 -8.21
C ALA A 63 0.69 0.05 -9.58
N PRO A 64 -0.12 0.27 -10.62
CA PRO A 64 0.14 -0.32 -11.94
C PRO A 64 1.47 0.16 -12.52
N ARG A 65 1.82 1.44 -12.35
CA ARG A 65 3.07 2.00 -12.86
C ARG A 65 4.30 1.40 -12.15
N ILE A 66 4.21 1.16 -10.84
CA ILE A 66 5.29 0.48 -10.10
C ILE A 66 5.46 -0.96 -10.62
N ARG A 67 4.37 -1.67 -10.93
CA ARG A 67 4.44 -3.03 -11.49
C ARG A 67 5.15 -3.05 -12.84
N GLU A 68 4.79 -2.16 -13.76
CA GLU A 68 5.44 -2.04 -15.07
C GLU A 68 6.96 -1.80 -14.94
N VAL A 69 7.37 -0.85 -14.10
CA VAL A 69 8.80 -0.51 -13.96
C VAL A 69 9.57 -1.62 -13.24
N ALA A 70 8.94 -2.32 -12.30
CA ALA A 70 9.54 -3.43 -11.55
C ALA A 70 9.73 -4.71 -12.38
N GLU A 71 9.04 -4.86 -13.51
CA GLU A 71 9.25 -5.99 -14.42
C GLU A 71 10.60 -5.87 -15.17
N GLU A 72 11.04 -4.64 -15.46
CA GLU A 72 12.24 -4.37 -16.25
C GLU A 72 13.45 -3.96 -15.38
N ASN A 73 13.25 -3.62 -14.11
CA ASN A 73 14.28 -3.01 -13.27
C ASN A 73 14.36 -3.64 -11.88
N ASP A 74 15.56 -3.57 -11.29
CA ASP A 74 15.76 -3.85 -9.88
C ASP A 74 14.94 -2.90 -9.00
N ARG A 75 14.67 -3.34 -7.78
CA ARG A 75 13.84 -2.61 -6.83
C ARG A 75 14.35 -1.20 -6.49
N GLU A 76 15.67 -1.06 -6.38
CA GLU A 76 16.32 0.22 -6.09
C GLU A 76 16.15 1.19 -7.27
N SER A 77 16.42 0.71 -8.48
CA SER A 77 16.25 1.44 -9.73
C SER A 77 14.79 1.85 -9.94
N THR A 78 13.85 0.93 -9.67
CA THR A 78 12.41 1.20 -9.72
C THR A 78 12.00 2.34 -8.78
N ALA A 79 12.51 2.34 -7.54
CA ALA A 79 12.19 3.41 -6.58
C ALA A 79 12.68 4.80 -7.06
N LEU A 80 13.86 4.86 -7.67
CA LEU A 80 14.42 6.11 -8.20
C LEU A 80 13.68 6.62 -9.45
N ILE A 81 13.34 5.71 -10.38
CA ILE A 81 12.59 6.05 -11.59
C ILE A 81 11.22 6.62 -11.21
N ILE A 82 10.50 5.95 -10.30
CA ILE A 82 9.18 6.37 -9.84
C ILE A 82 9.24 7.73 -9.11
N ALA A 83 10.26 7.96 -8.27
CA ALA A 83 10.45 9.27 -7.63
C ALA A 83 10.65 10.40 -8.66
N LYS A 84 11.48 10.17 -9.69
CA LYS A 84 11.74 11.17 -10.72
C LYS A 84 10.47 11.47 -11.54
N GLU A 85 9.72 10.44 -11.90
CA GLU A 85 8.43 10.59 -12.60
C GLU A 85 7.43 11.38 -11.77
N LEU A 86 7.30 11.06 -10.48
CA LEU A 86 6.39 11.76 -9.57
C LEU A 86 6.78 13.22 -9.35
N ALA A 87 8.07 13.48 -9.10
CA ALA A 87 8.57 14.84 -8.93
C ALA A 87 8.32 15.69 -10.20
N GLY A 88 8.40 15.09 -11.38
CA GLY A 88 8.08 15.76 -12.64
C GLY A 88 6.59 16.06 -12.82
N LYS A 89 5.73 15.05 -12.61
CA LYS A 89 4.27 15.16 -12.80
C LYS A 89 3.62 16.11 -11.78
N LEU A 90 3.98 15.97 -10.51
CA LEU A 90 3.32 16.70 -9.41
C LEU A 90 3.86 18.13 -9.24
N LYS A 91 4.99 18.48 -9.85
CA LYS A 91 5.59 19.83 -9.75
C LYS A 91 4.66 20.93 -10.26
N SER A 92 3.91 20.66 -11.32
CA SER A 92 2.95 21.62 -11.89
C SER A 92 1.63 21.71 -11.12
N GLU A 93 1.23 20.65 -10.41
CA GLU A 93 -0.07 20.57 -9.74
C GLU A 93 -0.03 20.96 -8.25
N LEU A 94 0.99 20.49 -7.53
CA LEU A 94 1.08 20.62 -6.06
C LEU A 94 2.16 21.62 -5.61
N GLY A 95 2.99 22.10 -6.54
CA GLY A 95 4.17 22.92 -6.26
C GLY A 95 5.41 22.09 -5.91
N LEU A 96 6.58 22.72 -5.96
CA LEU A 96 7.89 22.04 -5.86
C LEU A 96 8.05 21.25 -4.54
N GLU A 97 7.71 21.87 -3.41
CA GLU A 97 7.95 21.31 -2.08
C GLU A 97 7.11 20.05 -1.83
N LYS A 98 5.80 20.13 -2.09
CA LYS A 98 4.88 18.99 -1.94
C LYS A 98 5.16 17.87 -2.93
N ALA A 99 5.54 18.20 -4.16
CA ALA A 99 5.91 17.21 -5.16
C ALA A 99 7.16 16.42 -4.75
N LEU A 100 8.18 17.10 -4.21
CA LEU A 100 9.40 16.47 -3.70
C LEU A 100 9.11 15.62 -2.46
N GLU A 101 8.33 16.12 -1.52
CA GLU A 101 7.94 15.36 -0.33
C GLU A 101 7.22 14.06 -0.70
N GLN A 102 6.29 14.14 -1.65
CA GLN A 102 5.56 12.98 -2.16
C GLN A 102 6.51 11.96 -2.83
N ALA A 103 7.38 12.43 -3.72
CA ALA A 103 8.34 11.58 -4.42
C ALA A 103 9.31 10.86 -3.46
N VAL A 104 9.80 11.55 -2.42
CA VAL A 104 10.69 10.98 -1.41
C VAL A 104 9.95 9.93 -0.57
N ARG A 105 8.72 10.21 -0.14
CA ARG A 105 7.92 9.24 0.62
C ARG A 105 7.62 7.98 -0.17
N THR A 106 7.21 8.11 -1.43
CA THR A 106 6.94 6.96 -2.31
C THR A 106 8.20 6.13 -2.56
N SER A 107 9.33 6.76 -2.88
CA SER A 107 10.58 6.02 -3.14
C SER A 107 11.08 5.28 -1.91
N LEU A 108 11.03 5.90 -0.72
CA LEU A 108 11.42 5.25 0.54
C LEU A 108 10.57 4.01 0.84
N ILE A 109 9.26 4.08 0.60
CA ILE A 109 8.38 2.93 0.85
C ILE A 109 8.64 1.82 -0.16
N ASN A 110 8.83 2.15 -1.44
CA ASN A 110 9.12 1.15 -2.47
C ASN A 110 10.47 0.45 -2.23
N PHE A 111 11.49 1.25 -1.88
CA PHE A 111 12.83 0.77 -1.53
C PHE A 111 12.80 -0.19 -0.33
N ASN A 112 12.20 0.22 0.79
CA ASN A 112 12.13 -0.60 2.00
C ASN A 112 11.15 -1.78 1.88
N GLY A 113 10.06 -1.59 1.12
CA GLY A 113 8.89 -2.48 1.00
C GLY A 113 8.37 -3.02 2.33
N ARG A 114 8.52 -2.20 3.35
CA ARG A 114 7.87 -2.31 4.64
C ARG A 114 6.96 -1.10 4.77
N SER A 115 5.79 -1.29 5.38
CA SER A 115 4.93 -0.18 5.76
C SER A 115 5.62 0.62 6.86
N LEU A 116 6.03 1.85 6.55
CA LEU A 116 6.68 2.77 7.49
C LEU A 116 5.68 3.40 8.50
N SER A 117 4.46 2.87 8.57
CA SER A 117 3.38 3.42 9.42
C SER A 117 3.58 3.16 10.91
N CYS A 118 4.66 2.49 11.31
CA CYS A 118 5.07 2.44 12.71
C CYS A 118 5.83 3.73 13.08
N SER A 119 5.15 4.87 12.98
CA SER A 119 5.68 6.19 13.35
C SER A 119 4.59 7.10 13.93
N ASN A 120 3.82 6.60 14.90
CA ASN A 120 3.36 7.33 16.10
C ASN A 120 2.27 6.54 16.84
N ARG A 121 2.62 5.88 17.97
CA ARG A 121 1.81 5.72 19.21
C ARG A 121 2.30 4.66 20.21
N ARG A 122 3.51 4.09 20.11
CA ARG A 122 3.98 3.09 21.11
C ARG A 122 5.44 3.19 21.59
N CYS A 123 6.02 4.40 21.60
CA CYS A 123 7.19 4.71 22.44
C CYS A 123 6.80 5.81 23.41
N GLY A 124 6.12 5.43 24.49
CA GLY A 124 5.67 6.36 25.51
C GLY A 124 5.01 5.62 26.67
N LYS A 125 5.84 5.29 27.67
CA LYS A 125 5.50 5.02 29.07
C LYS A 125 4.57 3.83 29.38
N SER A 126 5.19 2.73 29.78
CA SER A 126 5.05 2.12 31.11
C SER A 126 5.98 0.91 31.19
#